data_AF-A0A2V9PEE1-F1
#
_entry.id   AF-A0A2V9PEE1-F1
#
_cell.length_a   1.000
_cell.length_b   1.000
_cell.length_c   1.000
_cell.angle_alpha   90.00
_cell.angle_beta   90.00
_cell.angle_gamma   90.00
#
_symmetry.space_group_name_H-M   'P 1'
#
loop_
_entity.id
_entity.type
_entity.pdbx_description
1 polymer ?
#
loop_
_entity_poly.entity_id
_entity_poly.type
_entity_poly.pdbx_seq_one_letter_code
_entity_poly.pdbx_strand_id
1 'polypeptide(L)'
;WDGSDLPRLERTVDWLKSQGITIVLFGPTVQYDSALPRLLALAIQKNDPRIPADHRVPYYERLDQEMSQLAERRLQVRYISYFKLLCQRGSCLEYAAEGVPLQSDYGHLTGGGSALMAVKIRDAGALNWGPN
;
A
#
# COMPACT_ATOMS: atom_id res chain seq x y z
N TRP A 1 -0.43 -8.00 -5.24
CA TRP A 1 0.56 -8.77 -4.49
C TRP A 1 -0.13 -9.90 -3.78
N ASP A 2 0.46 -11.07 -3.91
CA ASP A 2 0.20 -12.29 -3.18
C ASP A 2 1.56 -12.90 -2.80
N GLY A 3 1.60 -13.74 -1.75
CA GLY A 3 2.84 -14.38 -1.31
C GLY A 3 3.48 -15.28 -2.39
N SER A 4 2.68 -15.81 -3.31
CA SER A 4 3.16 -16.56 -4.47
C SER A 4 3.91 -15.70 -5.50
N ASP A 5 3.78 -14.36 -5.43
CA ASP A 5 4.53 -13.43 -6.28
C ASP A 5 6.01 -13.34 -5.88
N LEU A 6 6.36 -13.61 -4.60
CA LEU A 6 7.69 -13.30 -4.05
C LEU A 6 8.85 -13.97 -4.81
N PRO A 7 8.81 -15.27 -5.15
CA PRO A 7 9.91 -15.88 -5.91
C PRO A 7 10.08 -15.26 -7.30
N ARG A 8 9.00 -14.80 -7.94
CA ARG A 8 9.06 -14.13 -9.25
C ARG A 8 9.61 -12.71 -9.10
N LEU A 9 9.17 -12.01 -8.07
CA LEU A 9 9.66 -10.68 -7.72
C LEU A 9 11.18 -10.70 -7.50
N GLU A 10 11.72 -11.65 -6.75
CA GLU A 10 13.16 -11.77 -6.54
C GLU A 10 13.92 -11.92 -7.86
N ARG A 11 13.46 -12.80 -8.76
CA ARG A 11 14.08 -12.99 -10.08
C ARG A 11 14.02 -11.73 -10.93
N THR A 12 12.90 -11.00 -10.89
CA THR A 12 12.76 -9.73 -11.61
C THR A 12 13.72 -8.68 -11.06
N VAL A 13 13.87 -8.58 -9.74
CA VAL A 13 14.79 -7.62 -9.11
C VAL A 13 16.25 -7.97 -9.40
N ASP A 14 16.64 -9.25 -9.29
CA ASP A 14 18.00 -9.70 -9.61
C ASP A 14 18.32 -9.42 -11.10
N TRP A 15 17.36 -9.65 -12.00
CA TRP A 15 17.52 -9.31 -13.42
C TRP A 15 17.68 -7.79 -13.63
N LEU A 16 16.80 -6.95 -13.09
CA LEU A 16 16.89 -5.49 -13.22
C LEU A 16 18.22 -4.94 -12.66
N LYS A 17 18.69 -5.49 -11.53
CA LYS A 17 20.01 -5.15 -10.96
C LYS A 17 21.16 -5.49 -11.91
N SER A 18 21.11 -6.65 -12.54
CA SER A 18 22.13 -7.05 -13.54
C SER A 18 22.21 -6.08 -14.73
N GLN A 19 21.15 -5.33 -14.98
CA GLN A 19 21.07 -4.30 -16.03
C GLN A 19 21.47 -2.90 -15.51
N GLY A 20 21.91 -2.78 -14.26
CA GLY A 20 22.26 -1.48 -13.64
C GLY A 20 21.06 -0.57 -13.40
N ILE A 21 19.83 -1.11 -13.38
CA ILE A 21 18.62 -0.33 -13.19
C ILE A 21 18.42 -0.06 -11.69
N THR A 22 18.17 1.21 -11.37
CA THR A 22 17.78 1.64 -10.04
C THR A 22 16.35 1.23 -9.73
N ILE A 23 16.13 0.55 -8.60
CA ILE A 23 14.85 -0.07 -8.26
C ILE A 23 14.26 0.53 -6.99
N VAL A 24 12.97 0.84 -7.03
CA VAL A 24 12.13 1.09 -5.86
C VAL A 24 11.00 0.08 -5.88
N LEU A 25 10.87 -0.69 -4.81
CA LEU A 25 9.82 -1.68 -4.64
C LEU A 25 8.65 -1.09 -3.85
N PHE A 26 7.45 -1.16 -4.42
CA PHE A 26 6.22 -0.71 -3.80
C PHE A 26 5.47 -1.90 -3.20
N GLY A 27 5.16 -1.84 -1.91
CA GLY A 27 4.42 -2.87 -1.18
C GLY A 27 2.94 -2.99 -1.55
N PRO A 28 2.22 -3.93 -0.91
CA PRO A 28 0.76 -3.96 -0.97
C PRO A 28 0.14 -2.77 -0.26
N THR A 29 -0.99 -2.34 -0.81
CA THR A 29 -1.91 -1.40 -0.19
C THR A 29 -2.85 -2.12 0.77
N VAL A 30 -3.56 -1.35 1.59
CA VAL A 30 -4.68 -1.84 2.40
C VAL A 30 -5.71 -2.47 1.48
N GLN A 31 -6.20 -3.66 1.81
CA GLN A 31 -7.33 -4.27 1.10
C GLN A 31 -8.42 -4.69 2.05
N TYR A 32 -9.61 -4.81 1.49
CA TYR A 32 -10.84 -5.15 2.17
C TYR A 32 -11.43 -6.43 1.57
N ASP A 33 -12.32 -7.10 2.29
CA ASP A 33 -13.04 -8.28 1.76
C ASP A 33 -14.23 -7.91 0.85
N SER A 34 -14.51 -6.61 0.72
CA SER A 34 -15.55 -6.01 -0.12
C SER A 34 -15.06 -4.65 -0.64
N ALA A 35 -15.68 -4.14 -1.70
CA ALA A 35 -15.34 -2.83 -2.24
C ALA A 35 -15.46 -1.71 -1.18
N LEU A 36 -14.39 -0.92 -1.00
CA LEU A 36 -14.35 0.15 0.00
C LEU A 36 -15.51 1.14 -0.14
N PRO A 37 -15.91 1.63 -1.33
CA PRO A 37 -17.06 2.54 -1.45
C PRO A 37 -18.37 1.96 -0.88
N ARG A 38 -18.57 0.65 -1.01
CA ARG A 38 -19.74 -0.04 -0.45
C ARG A 38 -19.69 -0.09 1.07
N LEU A 39 -18.52 -0.37 1.64
CA LEU A 39 -18.31 -0.39 3.09
C LEU A 39 -18.52 1.00 3.70
N LEU A 40 -18.03 2.05 3.03
CA LEU A 40 -18.24 3.44 3.45
C LEU A 40 -19.72 3.84 3.40
N ALA A 41 -20.44 3.47 2.33
CA ALA A 41 -21.89 3.71 2.24
C ALA A 41 -22.67 3.00 3.37
N LEU A 42 -22.28 1.76 3.71
CA LEU A 42 -22.87 1.03 4.83
C LEU A 42 -22.54 1.66 6.18
N ALA A 43 -21.31 2.15 6.37
CA ALA A 43 -20.88 2.86 7.57
C ALA A 43 -21.74 4.11 7.82
N ILE A 44 -21.97 4.88 6.76
CA ILE A 44 -22.84 6.07 6.78
C ILE A 44 -24.29 5.67 7.09
N GLN A 45 -24.84 4.68 6.38
CA GLN A 45 -26.21 4.22 6.56
C GLN A 45 -26.48 3.72 7.99
N LYS A 46 -25.51 3.01 8.58
CA LYS A 46 -25.64 2.40 9.92
C LYS A 46 -25.14 3.30 11.04
N ASN A 47 -24.56 4.46 10.72
CA ASN A 47 -23.84 5.31 11.67
C ASN A 47 -22.77 4.54 12.47
N ASP A 48 -22.07 3.60 11.82
CA ASP A 48 -20.98 2.82 12.42
C ASP A 48 -19.69 2.98 11.58
N PRO A 49 -18.76 3.86 12.02
CA PRO A 49 -17.54 4.13 11.29
C PRO A 49 -16.53 2.97 11.31
N ARG A 50 -16.78 1.90 12.09
CA ARG A 50 -15.83 0.77 12.18
C ARG A 50 -15.97 -0.22 11.04
N ILE A 51 -17.06 -0.15 10.27
CA ILE A 51 -17.36 -1.14 9.21
C ILE A 51 -16.17 -1.33 8.26
N PRO A 52 -15.56 -0.29 7.66
CA PRO A 52 -14.43 -0.55 6.77
C PRO A 52 -13.24 -1.17 7.50
N ALA A 53 -12.94 -0.70 8.72
CA ALA A 53 -11.84 -1.23 9.52
C ALA A 53 -12.00 -2.73 9.87
N ASP A 54 -13.23 -3.18 10.15
CA ASP A 54 -13.58 -4.57 10.47
C ASP A 54 -13.50 -5.49 9.24
N HIS A 55 -13.63 -4.91 8.06
CA HIS A 55 -13.57 -5.60 6.76
C HIS A 55 -12.17 -5.55 6.12
N ARG A 56 -11.16 -4.97 6.79
CA ARG A 56 -9.76 -5.03 6.33
C ARG A 56 -9.25 -6.46 6.37
N VAL A 57 -8.48 -6.84 5.36
CA VAL A 57 -7.86 -8.17 5.25
C VAL A 57 -6.45 -8.13 5.87
N PRO A 58 -6.23 -8.71 7.08
CA PRO A 58 -4.95 -8.56 7.80
C PRO A 58 -3.76 -9.23 7.11
N TYR A 59 -4.03 -10.13 6.16
CA TYR A 59 -3.01 -10.78 5.35
C TYR A 59 -2.08 -9.78 4.65
N TYR A 60 -2.62 -8.69 4.10
CA TYR A 60 -1.81 -7.75 3.32
C TYR A 60 -0.86 -6.90 4.18
N GLU A 61 -1.17 -6.67 5.46
CA GLU A 61 -0.24 -6.01 6.39
C GLU A 61 0.94 -6.93 6.71
N ARG A 62 0.68 -8.22 6.92
CA ARG A 62 1.74 -9.22 7.11
C ARG A 62 2.61 -9.36 5.86
N LEU A 63 1.99 -9.39 4.68
CA LEU A 63 2.71 -9.45 3.41
C LEU A 63 3.57 -8.19 3.19
N ASP A 64 3.10 -6.99 3.56
CA ASP A 64 3.91 -5.77 3.52
C ASP A 64 5.16 -5.87 4.40
N GLN A 65 5.03 -6.42 5.60
CA GLN A 65 6.15 -6.63 6.50
C GLN A 65 7.15 -7.65 5.94
N GLU A 66 6.67 -8.76 5.38
CA GLU A 66 7.51 -9.77 4.72
C GLU A 66 8.24 -9.19 3.52
N MET A 67 7.54 -8.45 2.64
CA MET A 67 8.13 -7.80 1.48
C MET A 67 9.14 -6.71 1.88
N SER A 68 8.87 -5.94 2.93
CA SER A 68 9.83 -4.96 3.46
C SER A 68 11.12 -5.64 3.96
N GLN A 69 10.99 -6.78 4.65
CA GLN A 69 12.15 -7.52 5.15
C GLN A 69 12.94 -8.15 4.00
N LEU A 70 12.24 -8.69 2.99
CA LEU A 70 12.86 -9.21 1.77
C LEU A 70 13.64 -8.11 1.03
N ALA A 71 13.01 -6.94 0.88
CA ALA A 71 13.59 -5.78 0.23
C ALA A 71 14.88 -5.30 0.93
N GLU A 72 14.87 -5.25 2.26
CA GLU A 72 16.01 -4.81 3.06
C GLU A 72 17.14 -5.86 3.12
N ARG A 73 16.81 -7.10 3.48
CA ARG A 73 17.80 -8.12 3.86
C ARG A 73 18.39 -8.88 2.68
N ARG A 74 17.60 -9.10 1.62
CA ARG A 74 17.99 -9.95 0.49
C ARG A 74 18.14 -9.16 -0.80
N LEU A 75 17.15 -8.32 -1.10
CA LEU A 75 17.14 -7.59 -2.36
C LEU A 75 17.94 -6.29 -2.28
N GLN A 76 18.22 -5.75 -1.08
CA GLN A 76 18.93 -4.48 -0.91
C GLN A 76 18.41 -3.38 -1.87
N VAL A 77 17.09 -3.24 -1.95
CA VAL A 77 16.41 -2.21 -2.73
C VAL A 77 15.59 -1.32 -1.81
N ARG A 78 15.34 -0.09 -2.24
CA ARG A 78 14.46 0.81 -1.49
C ARG A 78 13.03 0.25 -1.51
N TYR A 79 12.37 0.26 -0.36
CA TYR A 79 11.01 -0.21 -0.20
C TYR A 79 10.06 0.91 0.24
N ILE A 80 8.90 0.99 -0.39
CA ILE A 80 7.82 1.91 -0.02
C ILE A 80 6.63 1.09 0.46
N SER A 81 6.37 1.16 1.77
CA SER A 81 5.20 0.54 2.40
C SER A 81 3.99 1.47 2.29
N TYR A 82 2.94 1.02 1.61
CA TYR A 82 1.69 1.77 1.57
C TYR A 82 0.99 1.74 2.94
N PHE A 83 1.13 0.64 3.68
CA PHE A 83 0.63 0.54 5.05
C PHE A 83 1.22 1.62 5.96
N LYS A 84 2.53 1.85 5.94
CA LYS A 84 3.15 2.93 6.74
C LYS A 84 2.70 4.34 6.34
N LEU A 85 2.31 4.55 5.08
CA LEU A 85 1.87 5.85 4.57
C LEU A 85 0.37 6.11 4.80
N LEU A 86 -0.44 5.05 4.80
CA LEU A 86 -1.89 5.10 4.90
C LEU A 86 -2.40 4.85 6.32
N CYS A 87 -1.65 4.12 7.14
CA CYS A 87 -2.10 3.64 8.44
C CYS A 87 -1.25 4.20 9.58
N GLN A 88 -1.92 4.69 10.62
CA GLN A 88 -1.31 5.19 11.85
C GLN A 88 -2.13 4.74 13.07
N ARG A 89 -1.44 4.19 14.08
CA ARG A 89 -2.04 3.78 15.36
C ARG A 89 -3.28 2.87 15.21
N GLY A 90 -3.24 1.95 14.24
CA GLY A 90 -4.31 0.98 13.98
C GLY A 90 -5.45 1.48 13.07
N SER A 91 -5.51 2.78 12.77
CA SER A 91 -6.45 3.34 11.80
C SER A 91 -5.77 3.52 10.44
N CYS A 92 -6.51 3.32 9.34
CA CYS A 92 -6.05 3.59 7.99
C CYS A 92 -6.94 4.63 7.32
N LEU A 93 -6.38 5.41 6.41
CA LEU A 93 -7.16 6.33 5.60
C LEU A 93 -8.11 5.56 4.67
N GLU A 94 -9.38 5.95 4.69
CA GLU A 94 -10.44 5.38 3.87
C GLU A 94 -10.90 6.36 2.78
N TYR A 95 -10.57 7.63 2.94
CA TYR A 95 -10.96 8.73 2.06
C TYR A 95 -9.72 9.44 1.51
N ALA A 96 -9.76 9.81 0.23
CA ALA A 96 -8.76 10.65 -0.40
C ALA A 96 -9.00 12.14 -0.13
N ALA A 97 -10.26 12.51 0.03
CA ALA A 97 -10.78 13.83 0.39
C ALA A 97 -12.19 13.65 0.99
N GLU A 98 -12.80 14.72 1.50
CA GLU A 98 -14.17 14.67 2.01
C GLU A 98 -15.14 14.05 0.99
N GLY A 99 -15.82 12.96 1.36
CA GLY A 99 -16.77 12.26 0.50
C GLY A 99 -16.15 11.49 -0.68
N VAL A 100 -14.82 11.48 -0.85
CA VAL A 100 -14.13 10.79 -1.95
C VAL A 100 -13.44 9.52 -1.43
N PRO A 101 -13.92 8.31 -1.79
CA PRO A 101 -13.26 7.07 -1.40
C PRO A 101 -11.81 6.99 -1.87
N LEU A 102 -10.94 6.45 -1.03
CA LEU A 102 -9.54 6.23 -1.37
C LEU A 102 -9.38 5.17 -2.48
N GLN A 103 -10.27 4.17 -2.50
CA GLN A 103 -10.25 3.04 -3.42
C GLN A 103 -11.56 2.89 -4.19
N SER A 104 -11.48 2.40 -5.42
CA SER A 104 -12.63 2.12 -6.29
C SER A 104 -13.28 0.77 -6.00
N ASP A 105 -12.49 -0.18 -5.52
CA ASP A 105 -12.93 -1.52 -5.17
C ASP A 105 -12.29 -1.97 -3.85
N TYR A 106 -11.94 -3.25 -3.72
CA TYR A 106 -11.36 -3.84 -2.53
C TYR A 106 -9.89 -3.48 -2.32
N GLY A 107 -9.19 -2.91 -3.31
CA GLY A 107 -7.75 -2.61 -3.22
C GLY A 107 -7.19 -1.58 -4.20
N HIS A 108 -7.84 -1.30 -5.32
CA HIS A 108 -7.35 -0.34 -6.31
C HIS A 108 -7.67 1.09 -5.90
N LEU A 109 -6.65 1.97 -5.90
CA LEU A 109 -6.84 3.39 -5.60
C LEU A 109 -7.70 4.08 -6.65
N THR A 110 -8.52 5.04 -6.24
CA THR A 110 -9.14 5.99 -7.17
C THR A 110 -8.09 6.95 -7.74
N GLY A 111 -8.47 7.78 -8.71
CA GLY A 111 -7.60 8.88 -9.17
C GLY A 111 -7.20 9.82 -8.03
N GLY A 112 -8.16 10.18 -7.17
CA GLY A 112 -7.90 10.97 -5.97
C GLY A 112 -7.00 10.25 -4.97
N GLY A 113 -7.22 8.95 -4.76
CA GLY A 113 -6.35 8.15 -3.88
C GLY A 113 -4.92 8.01 -4.40
N SER A 114 -4.75 7.88 -5.71
CA SER A 114 -3.42 7.85 -6.34
C SER A 114 -2.69 9.18 -6.19
N ALA A 115 -3.39 10.31 -6.40
CA ALA A 115 -2.81 11.64 -6.19
C ALA A 115 -2.40 11.87 -4.72
N LEU A 116 -3.23 11.47 -3.76
CA LEU A 116 -2.90 11.53 -2.34
C LEU A 116 -1.67 10.68 -2.01
N MET A 117 -1.57 9.47 -2.56
CA MET A 117 -0.40 8.62 -2.34
C MET A 117 0.88 9.21 -2.92
N ALA A 118 0.83 9.81 -4.11
CA ALA A 118 1.99 10.49 -4.68
C ALA A 118 2.49 11.62 -3.76
N VAL A 119 1.58 12.41 -3.18
CA VAL A 119 1.91 13.45 -2.19
C VAL A 119 2.56 12.84 -0.95
N LYS A 120 1.96 11.79 -0.38
CA LYS A 120 2.51 11.10 0.81
C LYS A 120 3.91 10.53 0.57
N ILE A 121 4.14 9.93 -0.59
CA ILE A 121 5.44 9.37 -0.99
C ILE A 121 6.49 10.49 -1.10
N ARG A 122 6.13 11.61 -1.74
CA ARG A 122 6.99 12.78 -1.86
C ARG A 122 7.33 13.36 -0.49
N ASP A 123 6.33 13.59 0.35
CA ASP A 123 6.49 14.25 1.65
C ASP A 123 7.28 13.36 2.64
N ALA A 124 7.20 12.04 2.49
CA ALA A 124 8.05 11.10 3.22
C ALA A 124 9.51 11.08 2.75
N GLY A 125 9.87 11.82 1.69
CA GLY A 125 11.20 11.79 1.10
C GLY A 125 11.58 10.42 0.52
N ALA A 126 10.59 9.53 0.32
CA ALA A 126 10.83 8.12 0.01
C ALA A 126 11.44 7.91 -1.39
N LEU A 127 11.42 8.93 -2.24
CA LEU A 127 12.03 8.91 -3.58
C LEU A 127 13.21 9.86 -3.73
N ASN A 128 13.73 10.46 -2.65
CA ASN A 128 14.89 11.33 -2.75
C ASN A 128 16.13 10.51 -3.09
N TRP A 129 16.79 10.85 -4.21
CA TRP A 129 18.01 10.22 -4.69
C TRP A 129 19.20 11.12 -4.32
N GLY A 130 20.08 10.64 -3.45
CA GLY A 130 21.31 11.33 -3.05
C GLY A 130 22.10 10.49 -2.03
N PRO A 131 23.44 10.67 -1.93
CA PRO A 131 24.22 10.09 -0.85
C PRO A 131 23.79 10.73 0.48
N ASN A 132 23.63 9.91 1.51
CA ASN A 132 23.64 10.38 2.90
C ASN A 132 25.04 10.84 3.28
#